data_AF-A0A6B8VXW3-F1
#
_entry.id   AF-A0A6B8VXW3-F1
#
_cell.length_a   1.000
_cell.length_b   1.000
_cell.length_c   1.000
_cell.angle_alpha   90.00
_cell.angle_beta   90.00
_cell.angle_gamma   90.00
#
_symmetry.space_group_name_H-M   'P 1'
#
loop_
_entity.id
_entity.type
_entity.pdbx_description
1 polymer ?
#
loop_
_entity_poly.entity_id
_entity_poly.type
_entity_poly.pdbx_seq_one_letter_code
_entity_poly.pdbx_strand_id
1 'polypeptide(L)' 'MSGLEYLIAKLPTGATIAVIIAFISTLVTRDWPLGLTDILFFLGVWLALSIIAAVILGGMEMLRDRF' A
#
# COMPACT_ATOMS: atom_id res chain seq x y z
N MET A 1 -8.43 -21.66 -3.02
CA MET A 1 -8.06 -20.39 -2.36
C MET A 1 -9.24 -19.93 -1.53
N SER A 2 -9.05 -19.82 -0.22
CA SER A 2 -10.04 -19.19 0.67
C SER A 2 -9.99 -17.66 0.54
N GLY A 3 -11.06 -16.96 0.92
CA GLY A 3 -11.09 -15.49 0.89
C GLY A 3 -10.00 -14.84 1.76
N LEU A 4 -9.59 -15.52 2.84
CA LEU A 4 -8.51 -15.07 3.73
C LEU A 4 -7.13 -15.17 3.05
N GLU A 5 -6.84 -16.29 2.37
CA GLU A 5 -5.60 -16.46 1.60
C GLU A 5 -5.49 -15.45 0.45
N TYR A 6 -6.60 -15.16 -0.22
CA TYR A 6 -6.66 -14.15 -1.26
C TYR A 6 -6.34 -12.75 -0.70
N LEU A 7 -6.92 -12.40 0.46
CA LEU A 7 -6.67 -11.11 1.12
C LEU A 7 -5.19 -10.99 1.52
N ILE A 8 -4.63 -12.00 2.17
CA ILE A 8 -3.20 -12.05 2.58
C ILE A 8 -2.30 -11.83 1.36
N ALA A 9 -2.56 -12.54 0.26
CA ALA A 9 -1.75 -12.45 -0.95
C ALA A 9 -1.85 -11.08 -1.65
N LYS A 10 -2.96 -10.36 -1.50
CA LYS A 10 -3.24 -9.10 -2.21
C LYS A 10 -3.08 -7.85 -1.37
N LEU A 11 -3.01 -7.96 -0.04
CA LEU A 11 -2.89 -6.82 0.87
C LEU A 11 -1.66 -5.92 0.56
N PRO A 12 -0.45 -6.47 0.29
CA PRO A 12 0.70 -5.67 -0.13
C PRO A 12 0.52 -5.06 -1.53
N THR A 13 -0.12 -5.80 -2.45
CA THR A 13 -0.39 -5.32 -3.81
C THR A 13 -1.39 -4.15 -3.80
N GLY A 14 -2.38 -4.19 -2.90
CA GLY A 14 -3.37 -3.12 -2.72
C GLY A 14 -2.74 -1.80 -2.29
N ALA A 15 -1.78 -1.83 -1.36
CA ALA A 15 -1.02 -0.64 -0.94
C ALA A 15 -0.28 0.01 -2.12
N THR A 16 0.42 -0.79 -2.94
CA THR A 16 1.11 -0.30 -4.13
C THR A 16 0.14 0.26 -5.18
N ILE A 17 -0.99 -0.41 -5.42
CA ILE A 17 -2.01 0.07 -6.36
C ILE A 17 -2.59 1.41 -5.91
N ALA A 18 -2.89 1.58 -4.62
CA ALA A 18 -3.41 2.83 -4.08
C ALA A 18 -2.44 4.01 -4.29
N VAL A 19 -1.14 3.78 -4.07
CA VAL A 19 -0.10 4.79 -4.34
C VAL A 19 0.01 5.11 -5.82
N ILE A 20 -0.03 4.11 -6.71
CA ILE A 20 0.00 4.33 -8.16
C ILE A 20 -1.20 5.16 -8.61
N ILE A 21 -2.41 4.86 -8.13
CA ILE A 21 -3.62 5.62 -8.46
C ILE A 21 -3.45 7.08 -7.98
N ALA A 22 -3.00 7.29 -6.75
CA ALA A 22 -2.78 8.63 -6.21
C ALA A 22 -1.69 9.40 -6.99
N PHE A 23 -0.63 8.71 -7.41
CA PHE A 23 0.44 9.28 -8.22
C PHE A 23 -0.04 9.70 -9.61
N ILE A 24 -0.77 8.80 -10.30
CA ILE A 24 -1.37 9.09 -11.61
C ILE A 24 -2.38 10.23 -11.49
N SER A 25 -3.25 10.19 -10.47
CA SER A 25 -4.22 11.27 -10.22
C SER A 25 -3.49 12.61 -10.09
N THR A 26 -2.39 12.65 -9.35
CA THR A 26 -1.59 13.87 -9.16
C THR A 26 -0.93 14.33 -10.45
N LEU A 27 -0.43 13.42 -11.28
CA LEU A 27 0.12 13.76 -12.60
C LEU A 27 -0.93 14.34 -13.56
N VAL A 28 -2.18 13.87 -13.47
CA VAL A 28 -3.27 14.30 -14.35
C VAL A 28 -3.89 15.63 -13.90
N THR A 29 -3.93 15.91 -12.59
CA THR A 29 -4.60 17.09 -12.04
C THR A 29 -3.69 18.28 -11.77
N ARG A 30 -2.36 18.11 -11.86
CA ARG A 30 -1.39 19.14 -11.50
C ARG A 30 -0.89 19.87 -12.75
N ASP A 31 -0.94 21.20 -12.70
CA ASP A 31 -0.46 22.05 -13.79
C ASP A 31 1.07 22.28 -13.81
N TRP A 32 1.77 21.97 -12.71
CA TRP A 32 3.21 22.19 -12.53
C TRP A 32 4.01 20.87 -12.51
N PRO A 33 5.30 20.84 -12.89
CA PRO A 33 6.10 19.62 -12.84
C PRO A 33 6.31 19.14 -11.40
N LEU A 34 6.35 17.83 -11.14
CA LEU A 34 6.55 17.25 -9.80
C LEU A 34 7.86 17.74 -9.17
N GLY A 35 7.77 18.20 -7.92
CA GLY A 35 8.92 18.56 -7.11
C GLY A 35 9.45 17.38 -6.30
N LEU A 36 10.65 17.54 -5.74
CA LEU A 36 11.27 16.54 -4.86
C LEU A 36 10.38 16.18 -3.66
N THR A 37 9.72 17.18 -3.05
CA THR A 37 8.83 16.97 -1.90
C THR A 37 7.64 16.08 -2.26
N ASP A 38 7.10 16.20 -3.47
CA ASP A 38 5.99 15.36 -3.94
C ASP A 38 6.43 13.89 -4.04
N ILE A 39 7.62 13.65 -4.60
CA ILE A 39 8.21 12.32 -4.72
C ILE A 39 8.45 11.69 -3.34
N LEU A 40 9.02 12.46 -2.41
CA LEU A 40 9.26 12.01 -1.04
C LEU A 40 7.95 11.74 -0.29
N PHE A 41 6.89 12.51 -0.54
CA PHE A 41 5.56 12.25 0.01
C PHE A 41 5.02 10.90 -0.47
N PHE A 42 5.05 10.63 -1.78
CA PHE A 42 4.58 9.34 -2.32
C PHE A 42 5.39 8.16 -1.80
N LEU A 43 6.72 8.30 -1.73
CA LEU A 43 7.59 7.27 -1.13
C LEU A 43 7.27 7.03 0.34
N GLY A 44 7.03 8.10 1.11
CA GLY A 44 6.65 8.02 2.51
C GLY A 44 5.30 7.33 2.72
N VAL A 45 4.28 7.69 1.93
CA VAL A 45 2.96 7.06 1.97
C VAL A 45 3.05 5.59 1.57
N TRP A 46 3.82 5.27 0.54
CA TRP A 46 4.03 3.89 0.12
C TRP A 46 4.68 3.05 1.23
N LEU A 47 5.76 3.55 1.82
CA LEU A 47 6.42 2.89 2.94
C LEU A 47 5.47 2.68 4.12
N ALA A 48 4.69 3.70 4.50
CA ALA A 48 3.74 3.61 5.60
C ALA A 48 2.66 2.54 5.33
N LEU A 49 2.09 2.52 4.12
CA LEU A 49 1.09 1.53 3.74
C LEU A 49 1.67 0.11 3.68
N SER A 50 2.91 -0.05 3.21
CA SER A 50 3.61 -1.34 3.22
C SER A 50 3.86 -1.84 4.65
N ILE A 51 4.23 -0.95 5.58
CA ILE A 51 4.41 -1.31 7.00
C ILE A 51 3.07 -1.73 7.61
N ILE A 52 2.01 -0.95 7.40
CA ILE A 52 0.66 -1.29 7.89
C ILE A 52 0.23 -2.65 7.33
N ALA A 53 0.46 -2.90 6.03
CA ALA A 53 0.19 -4.17 5.41
C ALA A 53 0.94 -5.32 6.07
N ALA A 54 2.24 -5.16 6.32
CA ALA A 54 3.07 -6.16 6.99
C ALA A 54 2.57 -6.46 8.42
N VAL A 55 2.18 -5.43 9.18
CA VAL A 55 1.63 -5.59 10.54
C VAL A 55 0.31 -6.36 10.51
N ILE A 56 -0.59 -6.05 9.58
CA ILE A 56 -1.86 -6.76 9.42
C ILE A 56 -1.61 -8.23 9.09
N LEU A 57 -0.72 -8.51 8.14
CA LEU A 57 -0.36 -9.87 7.75
C LEU A 57 0.25 -10.65 8.92
N GLY A 58 1.20 -10.06 9.63
CA GLY A 58 1.81 -10.67 10.81
C GLY A 58 0.78 -10.96 11.91
N GLY A 59 -0.16 -10.03 12.15
CA GLY A 59 -1.26 -10.24 13.08
C GLY A 59 -2.22 -11.37 12.65
N MET A 60 -2.54 -11.45 11.36
CA MET A 60 -3.37 -12.53 10.81
C MET A 60 -2.68 -13.89 10.93
N GLU A 61 -1.37 -13.95 10.68
CA GLU A 61 -0.57 -15.17 10.80
C GLU A 61 -0.50 -15.64 12.26
N MET A 62 -0.24 -14.73 13.22
CA MET A 62 -0.27 -15.05 14.66
C MET A 62 -1.65 -15.53 15.14
N LEU A 63 -2.75 -15.00 14.58
CA LEU A 63 -4.10 -15.47 14.89
C LEU A 63 -4.36 -16.85 14.29
N ARG A 64 -3.93 -17.08 13.04
CA ARG A 64 -4.05 -18.38 12.37
C ARG A 64 -3.27 -19.46 13.11
N ASP A 65 -2.08 -19.17 13.59
CA ASP A 65 -1.28 -20.16 14.33
C ASP A 65 -1.89 -20.55 15.69
N ARG A 66 -2.81 -19.73 16.21
CA ARG A 66 -3.49 -19.95 17.50
C ARG A 66 -4.84 -20.66 17.41
N PHE A 67 -5.46 -20.76 16.22
CA PHE A 67 -6.79 -21.34 16.01
C PHE A 67 -6.73 -22.47 14.98
#